data_AF-A0A946WVL7-F1
#
_entry.id   AF-A0A946WVL7-F1
#
_cell.length_a   1.000
_cell.length_b   1.000
_cell.length_c   1.000
_cell.angle_alpha   90.00
_cell.angle_beta   90.00
_cell.angle_gamma   90.00
#
_symmetry.space_group_name_H-M   'P 1'
#
loop_
_entity.id
_entity.type
_entity.pdbx_description
1 polymer ?
#
loop_
_entity_poly.entity_id
_entity_poly.type
_entity_poly.pdbx_seq_one_letter_code
_entity_poly.pdbx_strand_id
1 'polypeptide(L)'
;MSVLKNKIQQCIDVLTPILTESRLAKFEQVLSNRTRHVAMVLEDVYQSRNTSAVMRSADGMGIQDIYMVESYNVWSKNRSVSKGASRWLTLHRYLDSKDPHAACLAKLRAGGYRIVATSPHKGGFTPDTLPIDKPVAIVMGTEFKGISDKMMAEVDDFVEIPMYGFSESFNISVASAVVMNRVCTRVREEGIWVGLSEDEKQYLRLKWVFRSVKFADKILKRYGLEMPIEK
;
A
#
# COMPACT_ATOMS: atom_id res chain seq x y z
N MET A 1 -14.46 12.79 -16.96
CA MET A 1 -13.04 12.60 -16.61
C MET A 1 -12.18 13.84 -16.87
N SER A 2 -12.34 14.56 -17.98
CA SER A 2 -11.51 15.74 -18.32
C SER A 2 -11.55 16.88 -17.28
N VAL A 3 -12.72 17.17 -16.70
CA VAL A 3 -12.88 18.26 -15.70
C VAL A 3 -12.09 17.97 -14.42
N LEU A 4 -12.12 16.74 -13.91
CA LEU A 4 -11.37 16.36 -12.71
C LEU A 4 -9.86 16.44 -12.94
N LYS A 5 -9.38 15.91 -14.08
CA LYS A 5 -7.96 16.00 -14.46
C LYS A 5 -7.48 17.45 -14.53
N ASN A 6 -8.29 18.33 -15.13
CA ASN A 6 -7.97 19.75 -15.22
C ASN A 6 -7.88 20.39 -13.83
N LYS A 7 -8.85 20.12 -12.94
CA LYS A 7 -8.78 20.60 -11.54
C LYS A 7 -7.55 20.09 -10.79
N ILE A 8 -7.18 18.82 -10.98
CA ILE A 8 -5.96 18.24 -10.38
C ILE A 8 -4.73 19.00 -10.87
N GLN A 9 -4.61 19.23 -12.18
CA GLN A 9 -3.48 19.95 -12.76
C GLN A 9 -3.40 21.39 -12.23
N GLN A 10 -4.52 22.11 -12.20
CA GLN A 10 -4.58 23.48 -11.64
C GLN A 10 -4.10 23.52 -10.18
N CYS A 11 -4.51 22.57 -9.34
CA CYS A 11 -4.03 22.52 -7.96
C CYS A 11 -2.53 22.21 -7.86
N ILE A 12 -2.00 21.34 -8.74
CA ILE A 12 -0.57 21.06 -8.83
C ILE A 12 0.19 22.33 -9.22
N ASP A 13 -0.27 23.05 -10.24
CA ASP A 13 0.39 24.26 -10.76
C ASP A 13 0.44 25.39 -9.72
N VAL A 14 -0.59 25.51 -8.87
CA VAL A 14 -0.62 26.51 -7.78
C VAL A 14 0.35 26.16 -6.64
N LEU A 15 0.51 24.87 -6.32
CA LEU A 15 1.26 24.44 -5.13
C LEU A 15 2.73 24.11 -5.43
N THR A 16 3.03 23.66 -6.65
CA THR A 16 4.37 23.24 -7.08
C THR A 16 5.44 24.34 -6.94
N PRO A 17 5.17 25.62 -7.28
CA PRO A 17 6.16 26.70 -7.15
C PRO A 17 6.63 26.97 -5.71
N ILE A 18 5.94 26.43 -4.70
CA ILE A 18 6.29 26.57 -3.28
C ILE A 18 7.32 25.52 -2.84
N LEU A 19 7.48 24.45 -3.64
CA LEU A 19 8.40 23.36 -3.36
C LEU A 19 9.76 23.59 -4.05
N THR A 20 10.81 23.02 -3.47
CA THR A 20 12.14 23.05 -4.09
C THR A 20 12.23 22.12 -5.29
N GLU A 21 13.08 22.44 -6.26
CA GLU A 21 13.33 21.58 -7.43
C GLU A 21 13.77 20.16 -7.02
N SER A 22 14.65 20.06 -6.03
CA SER A 22 15.11 18.77 -5.47
C SER A 22 13.95 17.91 -4.94
N ARG A 23 12.91 18.55 -4.37
CA ARG A 23 11.73 17.87 -3.85
C ARG A 23 10.85 17.36 -4.98
N LEU A 24 10.66 18.17 -6.03
CA LEU A 24 9.88 17.81 -7.21
C LEU A 24 10.55 16.68 -7.99
N ALA A 25 11.86 16.79 -8.25
CA ALA A 25 12.64 15.72 -8.87
C ALA A 25 12.53 14.41 -8.09
N LYS A 26 12.53 14.48 -6.75
CA LYS A 26 12.32 13.30 -5.91
C LYS A 26 10.92 12.68 -6.07
N PHE A 27 9.87 13.49 -6.23
CA PHE A 27 8.54 12.97 -6.51
C PHE A 27 8.48 12.23 -7.84
N GLU A 28 9.03 12.82 -8.91
CA GLU A 28 9.04 12.16 -10.23
C GLU A 28 9.83 10.85 -10.21
N GLN A 29 11.00 10.85 -9.54
CA GLN A 29 11.78 9.62 -9.36
C GLN A 29 10.99 8.53 -8.63
N VAL A 30 10.26 8.88 -7.57
CA VAL A 30 9.49 7.89 -6.81
C VAL A 30 8.26 7.44 -7.60
N LEU A 31 7.53 8.35 -8.25
CA LEU A 31 6.36 8.04 -9.08
C LEU A 31 6.68 7.07 -10.21
N SER A 32 7.84 7.22 -10.87
CA SER A 32 8.27 6.31 -11.93
C SER A 32 8.60 4.90 -11.43
N ASN A 33 8.87 4.75 -10.13
CA ASN A 33 9.18 3.49 -9.47
C ASN A 33 8.01 2.95 -8.65
N ARG A 34 6.79 3.48 -8.79
CA ARG A 34 5.60 2.94 -8.11
C ARG A 34 4.91 1.86 -8.93
N THR A 35 4.32 0.90 -8.24
CA THR A 35 3.43 -0.09 -8.83
C THR A 35 2.17 -0.29 -8.00
N ARG A 36 1.14 -0.81 -8.67
CA ARG A 36 -0.07 -1.40 -8.09
C ARG A 36 -0.19 -2.89 -8.45
N HIS A 37 0.85 -3.49 -9.00
CA HIS A 37 0.89 -4.95 -9.26
C HIS A 37 1.09 -5.75 -7.99
N VAL A 38 1.64 -5.14 -6.93
CA VAL A 38 1.78 -5.74 -5.60
C VAL A 38 1.15 -4.80 -4.59
N ALA A 39 0.28 -5.34 -3.74
CA ALA A 39 -0.33 -4.64 -2.63
C ALA A 39 -0.19 -5.46 -1.34
N MET A 40 -0.22 -4.77 -0.19
CA MET A 40 -0.25 -5.44 1.11
C MET A 40 -1.63 -5.30 1.74
N VAL A 41 -2.10 -6.36 2.39
CA VAL A 41 -3.28 -6.37 3.24
C VAL A 41 -2.84 -6.71 4.65
N LEU A 42 -3.17 -5.85 5.60
CA LEU A 42 -2.84 -6.00 7.01
C LEU A 42 -4.13 -6.22 7.78
N GLU A 43 -4.33 -7.44 8.27
CA GLU A 43 -5.51 -7.84 9.02
C GLU A 43 -5.21 -7.80 10.53
N ASP A 44 -5.85 -6.86 11.22
CA ASP A 44 -5.88 -6.76 12.68
C ASP A 44 -4.52 -6.88 13.37
N VAL A 45 -3.48 -6.30 12.75
CA VAL A 45 -2.12 -6.23 13.29
C VAL A 45 -2.14 -5.53 14.64
N TYR A 46 -1.78 -6.26 15.70
CA TYR A 46 -1.89 -5.81 17.08
C TYR A 46 -0.92 -4.66 17.37
N GLN A 47 0.35 -4.82 16.98
CA GLN A 47 1.36 -3.80 17.27
C GLN A 47 1.45 -2.81 16.11
N SER A 48 0.94 -1.59 16.29
CA SER A 48 1.00 -0.50 15.28
C SER A 48 2.43 -0.20 14.76
N ARG A 49 3.48 -0.56 15.51
CA ARG A 49 4.88 -0.48 15.06
C ARG A 49 5.19 -1.45 13.91
N ASN A 50 4.60 -2.64 13.92
CA ASN A 50 4.78 -3.63 12.87
C ASN A 50 4.11 -3.14 11.58
N THR A 51 2.86 -2.67 11.66
CA THR A 51 2.18 -1.98 10.55
C THR A 51 3.03 -0.84 9.96
N SER A 52 3.63 -0.02 10.83
CA SER A 52 4.49 1.08 10.42
C SER A 52 5.78 0.62 9.73
N ALA A 53 6.36 -0.50 10.16
CA ALA A 53 7.54 -1.11 9.55
C ALA A 53 7.19 -1.73 8.18
N VAL A 54 6.05 -2.43 8.06
CA VAL A 54 5.56 -2.95 6.77
C VAL A 54 5.35 -1.82 5.77
N MET A 55 4.69 -0.73 6.19
CA MET A 55 4.53 0.46 5.35
C MET A 55 5.87 1.02 4.87
N ARG A 56 6.88 1.07 5.74
CA ARG A 56 8.22 1.56 5.36
C ARG A 56 8.88 0.64 4.33
N SER A 57 8.77 -0.67 4.48
CA SER A 57 9.28 -1.64 3.51
C SER A 57 8.54 -1.54 2.18
N ALA A 58 7.22 -1.44 2.19
CA ALA A 58 6.40 -1.24 0.99
C ALA A 58 6.76 0.06 0.24
N ASP A 59 6.90 1.17 0.97
CA ASP A 59 7.35 2.46 0.42
C ASP A 59 8.71 2.33 -0.27
N GLY A 60 9.68 1.68 0.39
CA GLY A 60 11.02 1.47 -0.15
C GLY A 60 11.06 0.54 -1.38
N MET A 61 10.12 -0.39 -1.50
CA MET A 61 10.05 -1.35 -2.61
C MET A 61 9.20 -0.87 -3.80
N GLY A 62 8.58 0.31 -3.70
CA GLY A 62 7.75 0.88 -4.76
C GLY A 62 6.29 0.44 -4.72
N ILE A 63 5.84 -0.29 -3.69
CA ILE A 63 4.43 -0.63 -3.49
C ILE A 63 3.67 0.63 -3.11
N GLN A 64 2.51 0.87 -3.74
CA GLN A 64 1.72 2.08 -3.49
C GLN A 64 0.56 1.87 -2.51
N ASP A 65 -0.10 0.70 -2.55
CA ASP A 65 -1.37 0.47 -1.87
C ASP A 65 -1.20 -0.46 -0.66
N ILE A 66 -1.70 -0.02 0.50
CA ILE A 66 -1.83 -0.81 1.73
C ILE A 66 -3.31 -0.84 2.13
N TYR A 67 -3.86 -2.04 2.24
CA TYR A 67 -5.21 -2.30 2.71
C TYR A 67 -5.14 -2.70 4.19
N MET A 68 -6.02 -2.13 5.01
CA MET A 68 -5.99 -2.31 6.46
C MET A 68 -7.37 -2.71 6.94
N VAL A 69 -7.51 -3.97 7.34
CA VAL A 69 -8.73 -4.49 7.98
C VAL A 69 -8.53 -4.34 9.48
N GLU A 70 -9.29 -3.43 10.11
CA GLU A 70 -9.07 -2.98 11.48
C GLU A 70 -10.32 -3.25 12.34
N SER A 71 -10.72 -4.52 12.43
CA SER A 71 -11.96 -4.92 13.11
C SER A 71 -11.85 -4.83 14.63
N TYR A 72 -10.64 -5.05 15.16
CA TYR A 72 -10.33 -5.08 16.58
C TYR A 72 -9.15 -4.15 16.92
N ASN A 73 -8.13 -4.13 16.08
CA ASN A 73 -6.89 -3.40 16.32
C ASN A 73 -6.78 -2.20 15.38
N VAL A 74 -7.11 -1.01 15.91
CA VAL A 74 -6.99 0.24 15.16
C VAL A 74 -5.55 0.72 15.14
N TRP A 75 -5.00 0.89 13.93
CA TRP A 75 -3.68 1.45 13.75
C TRP A 75 -3.62 2.90 14.23
N SER A 76 -2.65 3.16 15.09
CA SER A 76 -2.28 4.50 15.53
C SER A 76 -0.96 4.93 14.88
N LYS A 77 -0.95 6.15 14.37
CA LYS A 77 0.20 6.67 13.63
C LYS A 77 1.39 6.92 14.56
N ASN A 78 2.44 6.11 14.42
CA ASN A 78 3.72 6.37 15.08
C ASN A 78 4.76 6.91 14.08
N ARG A 79 5.15 8.19 14.25
CA ARG A 79 6.10 8.86 13.35
C ARG A 79 7.54 8.34 13.46
N SER A 80 7.95 7.80 14.62
CA SER A 80 9.34 7.36 14.82
C SER A 80 9.68 6.11 14.00
N VAL A 81 8.71 5.19 13.90
CA VAL A 81 8.87 3.88 13.24
C VAL A 81 8.70 3.97 11.72
N SER A 82 7.60 4.59 11.26
CA SER A 82 7.31 4.71 9.83
C SER A 82 8.23 5.71 9.11
N LYS A 83 8.96 6.57 9.84
CA LYS A 83 9.73 7.72 9.30
C LYS A 83 8.93 8.57 8.30
N GLY A 84 7.59 8.57 8.43
CA GLY A 84 6.68 9.30 7.54
C GLY A 84 6.24 8.56 6.27
N ALA A 85 6.62 7.30 6.05
CA ALA A 85 6.26 6.50 4.88
C ALA A 85 4.74 6.46 4.60
N SER A 86 3.93 6.39 5.65
CA SER A 86 2.45 6.42 5.56
C SER A 86 1.89 7.69 4.87
N ARG A 87 2.69 8.74 4.70
CA ARG A 87 2.30 9.95 3.95
C ARG A 87 2.42 9.80 2.44
N TRP A 88 3.17 8.81 1.96
CA TRP A 88 3.47 8.61 0.53
C TRP A 88 2.70 7.43 -0.05
N LEU A 89 2.22 6.53 0.81
CA LEU A 89 1.35 5.41 0.46
C LEU A 89 -0.12 5.83 0.37
N THR A 90 -0.89 5.01 -0.32
CA THR A 90 -2.35 5.03 -0.31
C THR A 90 -2.83 4.01 0.71
N LEU A 91 -3.49 4.47 1.76
CA LEU A 91 -4.02 3.61 2.82
C LEU A 91 -5.52 3.42 2.62
N HIS A 92 -5.94 2.20 2.36
CA HIS A 92 -7.35 1.81 2.29
C HIS A 92 -7.75 1.21 3.64
N ARG A 93 -8.37 2.02 4.49
CA ARG A 93 -8.70 1.63 5.87
C ARG A 93 -10.15 1.21 5.99
N TYR A 94 -10.38 0.03 6.56
CA TYR A 94 -11.70 -0.55 6.80
C TYR A 94 -11.93 -0.65 8.30
N LEU A 95 -12.34 0.46 8.91
CA LEU A 95 -12.61 0.59 10.35
C LEU A 95 -14.12 0.62 10.64
N ASP A 96 -14.87 1.44 9.90
CA ASP A 96 -16.29 1.72 10.18
C ASP A 96 -17.27 0.94 9.27
N SER A 97 -16.77 -0.08 8.57
CA SER A 97 -17.63 -0.93 7.73
C SER A 97 -18.43 -1.90 8.60
N LYS A 98 -19.69 -2.16 8.23
CA LYS A 98 -20.47 -3.27 8.81
C LYS A 98 -19.74 -4.61 8.69
N ASP A 99 -18.99 -4.77 7.60
CA ASP A 99 -18.10 -5.91 7.38
C ASP A 99 -16.79 -5.41 6.76
N PRO A 100 -15.74 -5.16 7.57
CA PRO A 100 -14.44 -4.70 7.09
C PRO A 100 -13.76 -5.66 6.12
N HIS A 101 -13.90 -6.98 6.34
CA HIS A 101 -13.25 -8.01 5.53
C HIS A 101 -13.90 -8.05 4.15
N ALA A 102 -15.23 -8.14 4.09
CA ALA A 102 -15.96 -8.18 2.82
C ALA A 102 -15.72 -6.92 1.98
N ALA A 103 -15.69 -5.74 2.61
CA ALA A 103 -15.42 -4.49 1.92
C ALA A 103 -13.99 -4.43 1.33
N CYS A 104 -13.00 -4.93 2.06
CA CYS A 104 -11.62 -5.05 1.60
C CYS A 104 -11.50 -6.02 0.42
N LEU A 105 -12.01 -7.24 0.58
CA LEU A 105 -12.01 -8.29 -0.44
C LEU A 105 -12.73 -7.84 -1.72
N ALA A 106 -13.89 -7.18 -1.60
CA ALA A 106 -14.62 -6.65 -2.75
C ALA A 106 -13.80 -5.61 -3.52
N LYS A 107 -13.07 -4.73 -2.81
CA LYS A 107 -12.21 -3.72 -3.45
C LYS A 107 -11.03 -4.36 -4.18
N LEU A 108 -10.40 -5.36 -3.58
CA LEU A 108 -9.28 -6.11 -4.17
C LEU A 108 -9.74 -6.89 -5.42
N ARG A 109 -10.86 -7.62 -5.33
CA ARG A 109 -11.43 -8.36 -6.46
C ARG A 109 -11.81 -7.44 -7.61
N ALA A 110 -12.40 -6.28 -7.33
CA ALA A 110 -12.70 -5.28 -8.35
C ALA A 110 -11.43 -4.70 -9.03
N GLY A 111 -10.28 -4.75 -8.34
CA GLY A 111 -8.97 -4.40 -8.91
C GLY A 111 -8.28 -5.54 -9.66
N GLY A 112 -8.91 -6.72 -9.76
CA GLY A 112 -8.33 -7.89 -10.43
C GLY A 112 -7.20 -8.56 -9.66
N TYR A 113 -7.08 -8.30 -8.36
CA TYR A 113 -6.03 -8.89 -7.54
C TYR A 113 -6.29 -10.36 -7.27
N ARG A 114 -5.23 -11.17 -7.35
CA ARG A 114 -5.10 -12.45 -6.67
C ARG A 114 -4.78 -12.19 -5.20
N ILE A 115 -5.66 -12.62 -4.31
CA ILE A 115 -5.56 -12.40 -2.87
C ILE A 115 -4.88 -13.61 -2.24
N VAL A 116 -3.74 -13.39 -1.60
CA VAL A 116 -2.85 -14.47 -1.14
C VAL A 116 -2.62 -14.35 0.36
N ALA A 117 -2.99 -15.37 1.12
CA ALA A 117 -2.75 -15.42 2.57
C ALA A 117 -1.35 -15.95 2.90
N THR A 118 -0.60 -15.26 3.76
CA THR A 118 0.61 -15.86 4.33
C THR A 118 0.27 -16.85 5.44
N SER A 119 0.69 -18.11 5.32
CA SER A 119 0.48 -19.12 6.36
C SER A 119 1.60 -20.16 6.36
N PRO A 120 2.16 -20.52 7.52
CA PRO A 120 3.14 -21.61 7.62
C PRO A 120 2.51 -23.01 7.67
N HIS A 121 1.17 -23.13 7.62
CA HIS A 121 0.47 -24.39 7.91
C HIS A 121 -0.49 -24.88 6.81
N LYS A 122 -0.76 -24.07 5.79
CA LYS A 122 -1.73 -24.41 4.73
C LYS A 122 -1.06 -25.01 3.49
N GLY A 123 0.27 -24.96 3.39
CA GLY A 123 1.00 -25.24 2.16
C GLY A 123 0.63 -24.23 1.06
N GLY A 124 1.11 -24.43 -0.16
CA GLY A 124 0.80 -23.57 -1.29
C GLY A 124 2.06 -23.15 -2.03
N PHE A 125 2.15 -21.85 -2.35
CA PHE A 125 3.31 -21.29 -3.02
C PHE A 125 4.37 -20.84 -2.02
N THR A 126 5.59 -20.62 -2.52
CA THR A 126 6.61 -19.82 -1.85
C THR A 126 6.70 -18.46 -2.54
N PRO A 127 7.42 -17.48 -1.98
CA PRO A 127 7.68 -16.23 -2.69
C PRO A 127 8.34 -16.43 -4.07
N ASP A 128 9.06 -17.54 -4.25
CA ASP A 128 9.69 -17.94 -5.53
C ASP A 128 8.73 -18.55 -6.55
N THR A 129 7.64 -19.18 -6.10
CA THR A 129 6.74 -19.92 -6.98
C THR A 129 5.36 -19.29 -7.13
N LEU A 130 5.03 -18.29 -6.31
CA LEU A 130 3.75 -17.58 -6.40
C LEU A 130 3.54 -17.04 -7.83
N PRO A 131 2.40 -17.32 -8.49
CA PRO A 131 2.11 -16.75 -9.79
C PRO A 131 1.93 -15.24 -9.69
N ILE A 132 2.62 -14.51 -10.56
CA ILE A 132 2.60 -13.05 -10.63
C ILE A 132 2.05 -12.55 -11.97
N ASP A 133 1.31 -13.41 -12.67
CA ASP A 133 0.61 -13.14 -13.94
C ASP A 133 -0.51 -12.09 -13.80
N LYS A 134 -0.97 -11.87 -12.56
CA LYS A 134 -1.97 -10.86 -12.18
C LYS A 134 -1.44 -10.03 -11.01
N PRO A 135 -2.02 -8.85 -10.74
CA PRO A 135 -1.74 -8.13 -9.51
C PRO A 135 -1.96 -9.02 -8.29
N VAL A 136 -1.08 -8.96 -7.30
CA VAL A 136 -1.13 -9.78 -6.08
C VAL A 136 -1.33 -8.93 -4.84
N ALA A 137 -2.26 -9.34 -3.98
CA ALA A 137 -2.53 -8.72 -2.69
C ALA A 137 -2.12 -9.70 -1.58
N ILE A 138 -1.01 -9.41 -0.92
CA ILE A 138 -0.42 -10.27 0.11
C ILE A 138 -1.04 -9.93 1.46
N VAL A 139 -1.78 -10.88 2.02
CA VAL A 139 -2.44 -10.75 3.31
C VAL A 139 -1.52 -11.23 4.43
N MET A 140 -1.33 -10.35 5.41
CA MET A 140 -0.61 -10.62 6.66
C MET A 140 -1.61 -10.51 7.82
N GLY A 141 -1.66 -11.53 8.66
CA GLY A 141 -2.55 -11.59 9.82
C GLY A 141 -1.95 -11.01 11.10
N THR A 142 -2.70 -11.12 12.19
CA THR A 142 -2.29 -10.64 13.52
C THR A 142 -1.19 -11.52 14.13
N GLU A 143 -0.36 -10.95 15.01
CA GLU A 143 0.82 -11.61 15.59
C GLU A 143 0.49 -12.86 16.43
N PHE A 144 -0.73 -12.98 16.94
CA PHE A 144 -1.12 -14.07 17.85
C PHE A 144 -1.79 -15.25 17.14
N LYS A 145 -2.75 -14.95 16.26
CA LYS A 145 -3.62 -15.95 15.63
C LYS A 145 -3.36 -16.10 14.13
N GLY A 146 -2.47 -15.29 13.56
CA GLY A 146 -2.31 -15.22 12.12
C GLY A 146 -3.54 -14.63 11.45
N ILE A 147 -3.87 -15.14 10.27
CA ILE A 147 -4.99 -14.67 9.45
C ILE A 147 -6.29 -15.30 9.96
N SER A 148 -7.37 -14.55 10.01
CA SER A 148 -8.67 -15.04 10.47
C SER A 148 -9.22 -16.14 9.57
N ASP A 149 -10.01 -17.08 10.12
CA ASP A 149 -10.68 -18.12 9.32
C ASP A 149 -11.56 -17.52 8.22
N LYS A 150 -12.18 -16.36 8.51
CA LYS A 150 -13.00 -15.61 7.57
C LYS A 150 -12.20 -15.17 6.35
N MET A 151 -11.01 -14.62 6.56
CA MET A 151 -10.14 -14.20 5.47
C MET A 151 -9.54 -15.43 4.75
N MET A 152 -9.11 -16.45 5.49
CA MET A 152 -8.58 -17.70 4.91
C MET A 152 -9.58 -18.44 4.02
N ALA A 153 -10.89 -18.32 4.28
CA ALA A 153 -11.92 -18.93 3.45
C ALA A 153 -12.14 -18.20 2.11
N GLU A 154 -11.65 -16.97 1.98
CA GLU A 154 -11.95 -16.07 0.86
C GLU A 154 -10.73 -15.72 -0.01
N VAL A 155 -9.51 -16.08 0.43
CA VAL A 155 -8.29 -15.91 -0.36
C VAL A 155 -8.24 -16.91 -1.51
N ASP A 156 -7.53 -16.52 -2.58
CA ASP A 156 -7.37 -17.36 -3.76
C ASP A 156 -6.25 -18.40 -3.56
N ASP A 157 -5.18 -18.01 -2.87
CA ASP A 157 -3.97 -18.83 -2.69
C ASP A 157 -3.32 -18.60 -1.32
N PHE A 158 -2.35 -19.46 -1.00
CA PHE A 158 -1.52 -19.36 0.19
C PHE A 158 -0.04 -19.22 -0.20
N VAL A 159 0.69 -18.44 0.59
CA VAL A 159 2.16 -18.35 0.54
C VAL A 159 2.76 -18.72 1.87
N GLU A 160 3.75 -19.61 1.84
CA GLU A 160 4.59 -19.94 2.98
C GLU A 160 6.02 -19.44 2.76
N ILE A 161 6.67 -18.99 3.84
CA ILE A 161 8.10 -18.69 3.82
C ILE A 161 8.81 -19.91 4.40
N PRO A 162 9.67 -20.60 3.64
CA PRO A 162 10.40 -21.76 4.14
C PRO A 162 11.22 -21.42 5.40
N MET A 163 11.02 -22.21 6.47
CA MET A 163 11.71 -22.07 7.76
C MET A 163 12.60 -23.29 8.00
N TYR A 164 13.85 -23.06 8.42
CA TYR A 164 14.85 -24.12 8.63
C TYR A 164 15.42 -24.16 10.05
N GLY A 165 14.73 -23.54 11.01
CA GLY A 165 15.15 -23.47 12.41
C GLY A 165 14.02 -23.79 13.37
N PHE A 166 14.26 -23.56 14.68
CA PHE A 166 13.27 -23.86 15.72
C PHE A 166 12.04 -22.95 15.72
N SER A 167 12.15 -21.75 15.15
CA SER A 167 11.01 -20.83 15.06
C SER A 167 10.08 -21.27 13.93
N GLU A 168 8.79 -21.34 14.22
CA GLU A 168 7.76 -21.70 13.23
C GLU A 168 7.42 -20.54 12.28
N SER A 169 7.74 -19.31 12.67
CA SER A 169 7.45 -18.12 11.85
C SER A 169 8.42 -16.96 12.13
N PHE A 170 8.42 -16.00 11.21
CA PHE A 170 9.06 -14.70 11.41
C PHE A 170 8.11 -13.70 12.07
N ASN A 171 8.66 -12.65 12.67
CA ASN A 171 7.88 -11.45 12.98
C ASN A 171 7.16 -10.95 11.72
N ILE A 172 5.90 -10.53 11.84
CA ILE A 172 5.07 -10.06 10.72
C ILE A 172 5.77 -9.03 9.82
N SER A 173 6.52 -8.08 10.38
CA SER A 173 7.21 -7.06 9.59
C SER A 173 8.38 -7.62 8.79
N VAL A 174 9.07 -8.62 9.35
CA VAL A 174 10.14 -9.38 8.68
C VAL A 174 9.55 -10.27 7.58
N ALA A 175 8.52 -11.06 7.91
CA ALA A 175 7.80 -11.89 6.95
C ALA A 175 7.32 -11.07 5.75
N SER A 176 6.66 -9.93 6.01
CA SER A 176 6.20 -9.01 4.97
C SER A 176 7.37 -8.54 4.09
N ALA A 177 8.49 -8.15 4.69
CA ALA A 177 9.66 -7.67 3.94
C ALA A 177 10.29 -8.77 3.06
N VAL A 178 10.36 -10.01 3.54
CA VAL A 178 10.88 -11.16 2.76
C VAL A 178 9.97 -11.42 1.55
N VAL A 179 8.66 -11.54 1.77
CA VAL A 179 7.70 -11.82 0.69
C VAL A 179 7.69 -10.66 -0.31
N MET A 180 7.55 -9.42 0.16
CA MET A 180 7.54 -8.25 -0.71
C MET A 180 8.83 -8.15 -1.53
N ASN A 181 10.01 -8.32 -0.90
CA ASN A 181 11.27 -8.21 -1.59
C ASN A 181 11.37 -9.23 -2.73
N ARG A 182 11.05 -10.49 -2.45
CA ARG A 182 11.19 -11.54 -3.46
C ARG A 182 10.15 -11.40 -4.58
N VAL A 183 8.88 -11.19 -4.24
CA VAL A 183 7.80 -11.01 -5.23
C VAL A 183 8.06 -9.77 -6.10
N CYS A 184 8.41 -8.63 -5.49
CA CYS A 184 8.70 -7.41 -6.24
C CYS A 184 9.96 -7.51 -7.11
N THR A 185 10.92 -8.35 -6.73
CA THR A 185 12.11 -8.63 -7.55
C THR A 185 11.72 -9.43 -8.78
N ARG A 186 10.96 -10.52 -8.60
CA ARG A 186 10.44 -11.34 -9.71
C ARG A 186 9.57 -10.54 -10.68
N VAL A 187 8.67 -9.69 -10.16
CA VAL A 187 7.86 -8.79 -11.00
C VAL A 187 8.72 -7.88 -11.88
N ARG A 188 9.89 -7.43 -11.40
CA ARG A 188 10.83 -6.64 -12.19
C ARG A 188 11.60 -7.49 -13.19
N GLU A 189 12.11 -8.65 -12.76
CA GLU A 189 12.87 -9.59 -13.59
C GLU A 189 12.05 -10.11 -14.77
N GLU A 190 10.76 -10.37 -14.56
CA GLU A 190 9.82 -10.82 -15.59
C GLU A 190 9.26 -9.66 -16.44
N GLY A 191 9.67 -8.41 -16.19
CA GLY A 191 9.20 -7.24 -16.95
C GLY A 191 7.74 -6.86 -16.69
N ILE A 192 7.12 -7.43 -15.64
CA ILE A 192 5.72 -7.23 -15.25
C ILE A 192 5.55 -5.96 -14.40
N TRP A 193 6.63 -5.25 -14.06
CA TRP A 193 6.56 -3.97 -13.34
C TRP A 193 5.90 -2.88 -14.20
N VAL A 194 4.58 -2.97 -14.32
CA VAL A 194 3.73 -1.96 -14.94
C VAL A 194 3.68 -0.81 -13.93
N GLY A 195 4.34 0.28 -14.28
CA GLY A 195 4.27 1.52 -13.51
C GLY A 195 2.83 2.05 -13.45
N LEU A 196 2.63 3.14 -12.71
CA LEU A 196 1.34 3.80 -12.66
C LEU A 196 0.98 4.46 -14.00
N SER A 197 -0.32 4.50 -14.32
CA SER A 197 -0.82 5.34 -15.40
C SER A 197 -0.57 6.83 -15.12
N GLU A 198 -0.56 7.67 -16.16
CA GLU A 198 -0.35 9.11 -15.95
C GLU A 198 -1.43 9.77 -15.08
N ASP A 199 -2.67 9.27 -15.14
CA ASP A 199 -3.75 9.75 -14.29
C ASP A 199 -3.49 9.42 -12.81
N GLU A 200 -3.04 8.20 -12.52
CA GLU A 200 -2.65 7.79 -11.17
C GLU A 200 -1.44 8.57 -10.67
N LYS A 201 -0.46 8.83 -11.53
CA LYS A 201 0.69 9.67 -11.19
C LYS A 201 0.25 11.09 -10.86
N GLN A 202 -0.63 11.71 -11.66
CA GLN A 202 -1.16 13.05 -11.35
C GLN A 202 -1.92 13.08 -10.03
N TYR A 203 -2.76 12.07 -9.78
CA TYR A 203 -3.48 11.94 -8.51
C TYR A 203 -2.54 11.90 -7.31
N LEU A 204 -1.52 11.03 -7.35
CA LEU A 204 -0.53 10.91 -6.27
C LEU A 204 0.34 12.15 -6.15
N ARG A 205 0.77 12.74 -7.27
CA ARG A 205 1.55 13.98 -7.31
C ARG A 205 0.83 15.08 -6.56
N LEU A 206 -0.46 15.30 -6.83
CA LEU A 206 -1.25 16.28 -6.11
C LEU A 206 -1.31 15.97 -4.61
N LYS A 207 -1.57 14.70 -4.22
CA LYS A 207 -1.58 14.33 -2.79
C LYS A 207 -0.25 14.61 -2.11
N TRP A 208 0.88 14.30 -2.74
CA TRP A 208 2.20 14.46 -2.16
C TRP A 208 2.63 15.94 -2.08
N VAL A 209 2.32 16.72 -3.12
CA VAL A 209 2.51 18.18 -3.14
C VAL A 209 1.67 18.83 -2.05
N PHE A 210 0.37 18.54 -2.00
CA PHE A 210 -0.55 19.05 -0.98
C PHE A 210 -0.08 18.73 0.44
N ARG A 211 0.39 17.49 0.67
CA ARG A 211 0.93 17.06 1.97
C ARG A 211 2.26 17.73 2.32
N SER A 212 3.01 18.25 1.35
CA SER A 212 4.33 18.85 1.57
C SER A 212 4.29 20.37 1.72
N VAL A 213 3.26 21.03 1.18
CA VAL A 213 3.08 22.48 1.30
C VAL A 213 2.33 22.82 2.60
N LYS A 214 2.90 23.73 3.41
CA LYS A 214 2.24 24.24 4.62
C LYS A 214 1.05 25.11 4.23
N PHE A 215 -0.11 24.89 4.86
CA PHE A 215 -1.36 25.61 4.57
C PHE A 215 -1.84 25.48 3.10
N ALA A 216 -1.55 24.35 2.45
CA ALA A 216 -1.94 24.09 1.06
C ALA A 216 -3.45 24.34 0.80
N ASP A 217 -4.31 23.98 1.75
CA ASP A 217 -5.74 24.23 1.71
C ASP A 217 -6.09 25.72 1.61
N LYS A 218 -5.46 26.55 2.43
CA LYS A 218 -5.67 28.01 2.42
C LYS A 218 -5.12 28.64 1.13
N ILE A 219 -4.01 28.13 0.62
CA ILE A 219 -3.41 28.61 -0.62
C ILE A 219 -4.35 28.32 -1.78
N LEU A 220 -4.80 27.07 -1.95
CA LEU A 220 -5.75 26.70 -3.01
C LEU A 220 -7.00 27.59 -2.98
N LYS A 221 -7.58 27.83 -1.79
CA LYS A 221 -8.77 28.69 -1.63
C LYS A 221 -8.56 30.12 -2.12
N ARG A 222 -7.36 30.70 -1.97
CA ARG A 222 -7.05 32.05 -2.50
C ARG A 222 -7.10 32.12 -4.02
N TYR A 223 -6.91 30.98 -4.69
CA TYR A 223 -7.02 30.84 -6.15
C TYR A 223 -8.39 30.31 -6.59
N GLY A 224 -9.38 30.26 -5.69
CA GLY A 224 -10.71 29.71 -6.00
C GLY A 224 -10.72 28.19 -6.22
N LEU A 225 -9.68 27.49 -5.77
CA LEU A 225 -9.54 26.04 -5.91
C LEU A 225 -9.77 25.34 -4.57
N GLU A 226 -10.24 24.10 -4.64
CA GLU A 226 -10.29 23.19 -3.50
C GLU A 226 -9.70 21.84 -3.90
N MET A 227 -9.24 21.07 -2.92
CA MET A 227 -8.69 19.73 -3.17
C MET A 227 -9.76 18.85 -3.81
N PRO A 228 -9.62 18.44 -5.09
CA PRO A 228 -10.70 17.79 -5.83
C PRO A 228 -10.79 16.28 -5.56
N ILE A 229 -9.97 15.78 -4.63
CA ILE A 229 -9.80 14.36 -4.31
C ILE A 229 -9.72 14.16 -2.80
N GLU A 230 -9.97 12.95 -2.34
CA GLU A 230 -9.86 12.60 -0.92
C GLU A 230 -8.41 12.81 -0.40
N LYS A 231 -8.29 13.45 0.76
CA LYS A 231 -7.02 13.94 1.34
C LYS A 231 -6.02 12.83 1.71
#